data_AF-A0AAW2RHN2-F1
#
_entry.id   AF-A0AAW2RHN2-F1
#
_cell.length_a   1.000
_cell.length_b   1.000
_cell.length_c   1.000
_cell.angle_alpha   90.00
_cell.angle_beta   90.00
_cell.angle_gamma   90.00
#
_symmetry.space_group_name_H-M   'P 1'
#
loop_
_entity.id
_entity.type
_entity.pdbx_description
1 polymer ?
#
loop_
_entity_poly.entity_id
_entity_poly.type
_entity_poly.pdbx_seq_one_letter_code
_entity_poly.pdbx_strand_id
1 'polypeptide(L)'
;MPGRPETEGLLTCIAGLIDQIELLCPYTYGASLQLDGCFVRYENTDFLGQLDDSLRFKKCSGNGGNDGEFLRRRDDVLADLQGAVGFRVAAAGAVEGYAQCLGDLEAADCSACLADAVMKVKSFVWAGGGRGCVLGAVLCTVLGVWLL
;
A
#
# COMPACT_ATOMS: atom_id res chain seq x y z
N MET A 1 9.94 -12.94 -14.00
CA MET A 1 10.03 -11.85 -13.02
C MET A 1 8.70 -11.11 -13.03
N PRO A 2 7.69 -11.57 -12.29
CA PRO A 2 6.37 -10.93 -12.27
C PRO A 2 6.38 -9.77 -11.27
N GLY A 3 5.80 -8.62 -11.61
CA GLY A 3 5.54 -7.53 -10.66
C GLY A 3 5.98 -6.13 -11.07
N ARG A 4 6.69 -5.95 -12.19
CA ARG A 4 6.86 -4.62 -12.78
C ARG A 4 5.73 -4.40 -13.78
N PRO A 5 4.88 -3.36 -13.66
CA PRO A 5 3.92 -3.06 -14.71
C PRO A 5 4.68 -2.80 -16.01
N GLU A 6 4.20 -3.39 -17.10
CA GLU A 6 4.71 -3.13 -18.44
C GLU A 6 4.63 -1.62 -18.71
N THR A 7 5.65 -1.03 -19.32
CA THR A 7 5.79 0.43 -19.47
C THR A 7 4.61 1.09 -20.20
N GLU A 8 3.92 0.34 -21.06
CA GLU A 8 2.69 0.78 -21.72
C GLU A 8 1.49 0.91 -20.75
N GLY A 9 1.41 0.02 -19.76
CA GLY A 9 0.40 0.10 -18.69
C GLY A 9 0.60 1.29 -17.76
N LEU A 10 1.86 1.66 -17.49
CA LEU A 10 2.19 2.81 -16.64
C LEU A 10 1.72 4.14 -17.26
N LEU A 11 2.01 4.35 -18.54
CA LEU A 11 1.62 5.58 -19.25
C LEU A 11 0.09 5.73 -19.28
N THR A 12 -0.61 4.63 -19.54
CA THR A 12 -2.08 4.61 -19.57
C THR A 12 -2.68 4.87 -18.19
N CYS A 13 -2.09 4.30 -17.13
CA CYS A 13 -2.51 4.55 -15.74
C CYS A 13 -2.35 6.03 -15.38
N ILE A 14 -1.19 6.63 -15.68
CA ILE A 14 -0.93 8.04 -15.39
C ILE A 14 -1.89 8.95 -16.15
N ALA A 15 -2.13 8.71 -17.45
CA ALA A 15 -3.06 9.49 -18.25
C ALA A 15 -4.47 9.49 -17.65
N GLY A 16 -5.01 8.29 -17.35
CA GLY A 16 -6.34 8.16 -16.75
C GLY A 16 -6.42 8.68 -15.31
N LEU A 17 -5.29 8.71 -14.58
CA LEU A 17 -5.21 9.30 -13.26
C LEU A 17 -5.30 10.83 -13.34
N ILE A 18 -4.58 11.46 -14.27
CA ILE A 18 -4.59 12.92 -14.45
C ILE A 18 -6.01 13.41 -14.77
N ASP A 19 -6.72 12.73 -15.68
CA ASP A 19 -8.12 13.07 -15.98
C ASP A 19 -9.00 13.01 -14.71
N GLN A 20 -8.82 11.97 -13.89
CA GLN A 20 -9.61 11.79 -12.66
C GLN A 20 -9.25 12.80 -11.57
N ILE A 21 -7.98 13.13 -11.37
CA ILE A 21 -7.56 14.02 -10.28
C ILE A 21 -8.03 15.46 -10.53
N GLU A 22 -8.07 15.89 -11.80
CA GLU A 22 -8.63 17.19 -12.19
C GLU A 22 -10.15 17.26 -11.94
N LEU A 23 -10.87 16.16 -12.17
CA LEU A 23 -12.30 16.04 -11.91
C LEU A 23 -12.64 15.95 -10.41
N LEU A 24 -11.84 15.22 -9.63
CA LEU A 24 -12.11 14.96 -8.22
C LEU A 24 -11.65 16.10 -7.29
N CYS A 25 -10.57 16.80 -7.63
CA CYS A 25 -9.95 17.81 -6.78
C CYS A 25 -9.74 19.15 -7.53
N PRO A 26 -10.80 19.78 -8.06
CA PRO A 26 -10.68 21.04 -8.79
C PRO A 26 -10.21 22.17 -7.87
N TYR A 27 -9.22 22.95 -8.34
CA TYR A 27 -8.66 24.11 -7.64
C TYR A 27 -8.03 23.84 -6.27
N THR A 28 -7.55 22.62 -6.03
CA THR A 28 -6.85 22.28 -4.79
C THR A 28 -5.35 22.53 -4.91
N TYR A 29 -4.73 23.00 -3.82
CA TYR A 29 -3.27 23.18 -3.73
C TYR A 29 -2.52 21.88 -3.42
N GLY A 30 -3.25 20.79 -3.20
CA GLY A 30 -2.68 19.47 -2.99
C GLY A 30 -3.73 18.38 -3.10
N ALA A 31 -3.40 17.32 -3.81
CA ALA A 31 -4.22 16.13 -3.94
C ALA A 31 -3.34 14.88 -4.07
N SER A 32 -3.88 13.76 -3.61
CA SER A 32 -3.26 12.44 -3.73
C SER A 32 -4.29 11.46 -4.28
N LEU A 33 -3.94 10.76 -5.34
CA LEU A 33 -4.80 9.73 -5.95
C LEU A 33 -3.99 8.45 -6.11
N GLN A 34 -4.52 7.37 -5.53
CA GLN A 34 -3.97 6.01 -5.60
C GLN A 34 -4.89 5.17 -6.47
N LEU A 35 -4.37 4.66 -7.58
CA LEU A 35 -5.03 3.68 -8.45
C LEU A 35 -4.28 2.34 -8.38
N ASP A 36 -4.90 1.29 -8.93
CA ASP A 36 -4.24 0.00 -9.14
C ASP A 36 -3.17 0.15 -10.23
N GLY A 37 -1.92 0.39 -9.79
CA GLY A 37 -0.74 0.46 -10.67
C GLY A 37 -0.05 1.82 -10.73
N CYS A 38 -0.67 2.90 -10.23
CA CYS A 38 -0.02 4.20 -10.15
C CYS A 38 -0.53 5.05 -8.97
N PHE A 39 0.35 5.91 -8.48
CA PHE A 39 0.07 6.87 -7.43
C PHE A 39 0.62 8.23 -7.84
N VAL A 40 -0.17 9.27 -7.66
CA VAL A 40 0.27 10.65 -7.84
C VAL A 40 -0.12 11.44 -6.59
N ARG A 41 0.84 12.21 -6.11
CA ARG A 41 0.64 13.21 -5.06
C ARG A 41 1.30 14.51 -5.51
N TYR A 42 0.56 15.59 -5.38
CA TYR A 42 1.10 16.94 -5.45
C TYR A 42 0.62 17.71 -4.23
N GLU A 43 1.43 18.64 -3.76
CA GLU A 43 1.12 19.49 -2.62
C GLU A 43 1.95 20.77 -2.71
N ASN A 44 1.47 21.86 -2.09
CA ASN A 44 2.15 23.15 -2.06
C ASN A 44 3.18 23.27 -0.92
N THR A 45 3.44 22.19 -0.20
CA THR A 45 4.41 22.10 0.90
C THR A 45 5.51 21.11 0.52
N ASP A 46 6.70 21.28 1.08
CA ASP A 46 7.80 20.34 0.86
C ASP A 46 7.55 19.03 1.62
N PHE A 47 7.17 17.98 0.89
CA PHE A 47 6.95 16.63 1.44
C PHE A 47 7.98 15.59 0.99
N LEU A 48 8.83 15.93 0.02
CA LEU A 48 9.82 14.99 -0.55
C LEU A 48 10.87 14.64 0.50
N GLY A 49 11.07 13.34 0.73
CA GLY A 49 12.06 12.83 1.69
C GLY A 49 11.72 13.11 3.16
N GLN A 50 10.50 13.55 3.47
CA GLN A 50 10.02 13.65 4.84
C GLN A 50 9.16 12.44 5.16
N LEU A 51 9.41 11.76 6.29
CA LEU A 51 8.60 10.65 6.75
C LEU A 51 7.20 11.12 7.22
N ASP A 52 6.17 10.60 6.57
CA ASP A 52 4.73 10.74 6.82
C ASP A 52 4.09 9.34 6.69
N ASP A 53 3.82 8.73 7.84
CA ASP A 53 3.16 7.42 7.99
C ASP A 53 1.65 7.55 8.20
N SER A 54 1.09 8.76 7.99
CA SER A 54 -0.32 9.03 8.21
C SER A 54 -1.17 8.11 7.33
N LEU A 55 -2.13 7.41 7.95
CA LEU A 55 -3.04 6.52 7.24
C LEU A 55 -4.02 7.36 6.40
N ARG A 56 -3.97 7.24 5.07
CA ARG A 56 -4.86 7.98 4.15
C ARG A 56 -6.07 7.17 3.74
N PHE A 57 -5.88 5.89 3.48
CA PHE A 57 -6.96 5.01 3.08
C PHE A 57 -6.82 3.63 3.73
N LYS A 58 -7.95 3.06 4.13
CA LYS A 58 -8.04 1.67 4.56
C LYS A 58 -9.26 1.01 3.94
N LYS A 59 -9.08 -0.21 3.45
CA LYS A 59 -10.17 -1.07 3.00
C LYS A 59 -9.92 -2.49 3.45
N CYS A 60 -10.76 -2.96 4.35
CA CYS A 60 -10.72 -4.33 4.85
C CYS A 60 -11.94 -5.10 4.37
N SER A 61 -11.74 -6.36 3.98
CA SER A 61 -12.83 -7.30 3.75
C SER A 61 -13.53 -7.57 5.08
N GLY A 62 -14.85 -7.39 5.13
CA GLY A 62 -15.67 -7.76 6.30
C GLY A 62 -15.95 -9.25 6.43
N ASN A 63 -15.49 -10.08 5.48
CA ASN A 63 -15.70 -11.51 5.52
C ASN A 63 -14.38 -12.19 5.83
N GLY A 64 -14.17 -12.55 7.09
CA GLY A 64 -13.14 -13.51 7.39
C GLY A 64 -13.35 -14.28 8.67
N GLY A 65 -12.88 -15.52 8.59
CA GLY A 65 -12.89 -16.47 9.69
C GLY A 65 -11.64 -16.31 10.51
N ASN A 66 -11.75 -16.59 11.80
CA ASN A 66 -10.65 -16.67 12.73
C ASN A 66 -9.85 -17.97 12.51
N ASP A 67 -9.29 -18.13 11.30
CA ASP A 67 -8.43 -19.27 10.99
C ASP A 67 -6.99 -18.97 11.43
N GLY A 68 -6.52 -19.74 12.41
CA GLY A 68 -5.19 -19.56 13.00
C GLY A 68 -4.06 -19.81 12.01
N GLU A 69 -4.25 -20.70 11.03
CA GLU A 69 -3.27 -20.97 9.98
C GLU A 69 -3.13 -19.76 9.03
N PHE A 70 -4.26 -19.17 8.65
CA PHE A 70 -4.30 -17.94 7.88
C PHE A 70 -3.58 -16.79 8.58
N LEU A 71 -3.85 -16.57 9.89
CA LEU A 71 -3.19 -15.51 10.66
C LEU A 71 -1.67 -15.70 10.73
N ARG A 72 -1.20 -16.95 10.86
CA ARG A 72 0.22 -17.29 10.84
C ARG A 72 0.87 -16.96 9.49
N ARG A 73 0.27 -17.43 8.38
CA ARG A 73 0.77 -17.17 7.02
C ARG A 73 0.77 -15.68 6.69
N ARG A 74 -0.26 -14.96 7.13
CA ARG A 74 -0.32 -13.50 7.04
C ARG A 74 0.85 -12.86 7.76
N ASP A 75 1.13 -13.27 9.00
CA ASP A 75 2.24 -12.70 9.78
C ASP A 75 3.60 -13.00 9.14
N ASP A 76 3.78 -14.19 8.56
CA ASP A 76 4.98 -14.57 7.80
C ASP A 76 5.15 -13.67 6.55
N VAL A 77 4.07 -13.42 5.79
CA VAL A 77 4.08 -12.52 4.62
C VAL A 77 4.35 -11.07 5.04
N LEU A 78 3.66 -10.57 6.06
CA LEU A 78 3.85 -9.20 6.55
C LEU A 78 5.29 -8.99 7.05
N ALA A 79 5.90 -9.98 7.69
CA ALA A 79 7.29 -9.91 8.13
C ALA A 79 8.26 -9.80 6.95
N ASP A 80 8.04 -10.54 5.86
CA ASP A 80 8.88 -10.44 4.66
C ASP A 80 8.72 -9.07 3.97
N LEU A 81 7.50 -8.53 3.96
CA LEU A 81 7.21 -7.21 3.38
C LEU A 81 7.91 -6.05 4.09
N GLN A 82 8.21 -6.16 5.39
CA GLN A 82 8.95 -5.13 6.13
C GLN A 82 10.38 -4.92 5.61
N GLY A 83 10.95 -5.93 4.92
CA GLY A 83 12.26 -5.85 4.29
C GLY A 83 12.24 -5.33 2.85
N ALA A 84 11.16 -4.66 2.43
CA ALA A 84 11.08 -4.06 1.11
C ALA A 84 11.92 -2.77 1.03
N VAL A 85 12.62 -2.59 -0.09
CA VAL A 85 13.24 -1.32 -0.47
C VAL A 85 12.63 -0.93 -1.82
N GLY A 86 11.64 -0.05 -1.80
CA GLY A 86 10.79 0.21 -2.96
C GLY A 86 9.64 -0.81 -3.01
N PHE A 87 9.61 -1.69 -4.01
CA PHE A 87 8.50 -2.64 -4.23
C PHE A 87 8.89 -4.07 -3.89
N ARG A 88 8.04 -4.79 -3.15
CA ARG A 88 8.20 -6.21 -2.82
C ARG A 88 6.86 -6.92 -2.84
N VAL A 89 6.89 -8.17 -3.30
CA VAL A 89 5.77 -9.12 -3.21
C VAL A 89 6.22 -10.30 -2.35
N ALA A 90 5.35 -10.76 -1.47
CA ALA A 90 5.59 -11.92 -0.61
C ALA A 90 4.35 -12.80 -0.57
N ALA A 91 4.54 -14.12 -0.58
CA ALA A 91 3.43 -15.07 -0.55
C ALA A 91 3.75 -16.27 0.35
N ALA A 92 2.73 -16.76 1.06
CA ALA A 92 2.75 -17.95 1.90
C ALA A 92 1.45 -18.74 1.72
N GLY A 93 1.48 -19.81 0.94
CA GLY A 93 0.28 -20.61 0.64
C GLY A 93 -0.75 -19.80 -0.14
N ALA A 94 -1.97 -19.68 0.41
CA ALA A 94 -3.04 -18.86 -0.19
C ALA A 94 -2.94 -17.37 0.14
N VAL A 95 -1.97 -16.95 0.95
CA VAL A 95 -1.77 -15.55 1.39
C VAL A 95 -0.72 -14.90 0.51
N GLU A 96 -1.05 -13.85 -0.23
CA GLU A 96 -0.10 -13.06 -1.01
C GLU A 96 -0.25 -11.58 -0.66
N GLY A 97 0.82 -10.86 -0.36
CA GLY A 97 0.78 -9.42 -0.10
C GLY A 97 1.90 -8.68 -0.82
N TYR A 98 1.75 -7.38 -0.94
CA TYR A 98 2.78 -6.53 -1.53
C TYR A 98 2.91 -5.20 -0.82
N ALA A 99 4.13 -4.70 -0.79
CA ALA A 99 4.51 -3.45 -0.15
C ALA A 99 5.26 -2.59 -1.14
N GLN A 100 4.91 -1.30 -1.16
CA GLN A 100 5.56 -0.31 -1.98
C GLN A 100 5.90 0.92 -1.14
N CYS A 101 7.19 1.23 -1.05
CA CYS A 101 7.69 2.53 -0.61
C CYS A 101 7.83 3.47 -1.79
N LEU A 102 7.55 4.74 -1.53
CA LEU A 102 7.83 5.82 -2.45
C LEU A 102 9.34 6.06 -2.56
N GLY A 103 9.81 6.39 -3.76
CA GLY A 103 11.24 6.42 -4.10
C GLY A 103 12.00 7.63 -3.54
N ASP A 104 11.31 8.58 -2.92
CA ASP A 104 11.87 9.75 -2.25
C ASP A 104 12.29 9.45 -0.79
N LEU A 105 11.92 8.30 -0.23
CA LEU A 105 12.33 7.87 1.11
C LEU A 105 13.67 7.12 1.09
N GLU A 106 14.47 7.33 2.13
CA GLU A 106 15.63 6.49 2.41
C GLU A 106 15.22 5.07 2.84
N ALA A 107 16.13 4.11 2.72
CA ALA A 107 15.85 2.71 3.09
C ALA A 107 15.42 2.55 4.56
N ALA A 108 15.97 3.37 5.46
CA ALA A 108 15.60 3.38 6.87
C ALA A 108 14.15 3.87 7.07
N ASP A 109 13.77 4.97 6.45
CA ASP A 109 12.43 5.55 6.54
C ASP A 109 11.37 4.64 5.89
N CYS A 110 11.70 4.03 4.75
CA CYS A 110 10.87 3.01 4.13
C CYS A 110 10.61 1.84 5.09
N SER A 111 11.64 1.32 5.76
CA SER A 111 11.46 0.22 6.72
C SER A 111 10.61 0.61 7.93
N ALA A 112 10.76 1.84 8.44
CA ALA A 112 9.96 2.36 9.55
C ALA A 112 8.48 2.52 9.16
N CYS A 113 8.23 3.12 7.99
CA CYS A 113 6.91 3.31 7.42
C CYS A 113 6.18 1.97 7.17
N LEU A 114 6.88 0.98 6.64
CA LEU A 114 6.33 -0.37 6.46
C LEU A 114 6.05 -1.07 7.79
N ALA A 115 6.91 -0.90 8.79
CA ALA A 115 6.68 -1.48 10.11
C ALA A 115 5.41 -0.92 10.77
N ASP A 116 5.20 0.40 10.68
CA ASP A 116 3.98 1.03 11.18
C ASP A 116 2.73 0.58 10.40
N ALA A 117 2.82 0.51 9.07
CA ALA A 117 1.74 -0.01 8.24
C ALA A 117 1.38 -1.47 8.61
N VAL A 118 2.37 -2.34 8.85
CA VAL A 118 2.15 -3.73 9.27
C VAL A 118 1.45 -3.80 10.64
N MET A 119 1.84 -2.95 11.60
CA MET A 119 1.16 -2.88 12.90
C MET A 119 -0.31 -2.47 12.73
N LYS A 120 -0.57 -1.47 11.90
CA LYS A 120 -1.92 -1.02 11.53
C LYS A 120 -2.73 -2.16 10.89
N VAL A 121 -2.18 -2.91 9.92
CA VAL A 121 -2.86 -4.06 9.29
C VAL A 121 -3.28 -5.07 10.35
N LYS A 122 -2.35 -5.48 11.23
CA LYS A 122 -2.61 -6.47 12.27
C LYS A 122 -3.75 -6.03 13.20
N SER A 123 -3.78 -4.74 13.57
CA SER A 123 -4.84 -4.17 14.41
C SER A 123 -6.22 -4.23 13.75
N PHE A 124 -6.32 -3.97 12.44
CA PHE A 124 -7.60 -3.91 11.73
C PHE A 124 -8.16 -5.29 11.40
N VAL A 125 -7.28 -6.24 11.07
CA VAL A 125 -7.68 -7.65 10.86
C VAL A 125 -8.21 -8.25 12.16
N TRP A 126 -7.63 -7.87 13.32
CA TRP A 126 -8.11 -8.31 14.62
C TRP A 126 -9.51 -7.78 14.97
N ALA A 127 -9.82 -6.54 14.55
CA ALA A 127 -11.10 -5.90 14.88
C ALA A 127 -12.29 -6.38 14.01
N GLY A 128 -12.04 -6.98 12.84
CA GLY A 128 -13.09 -7.34 11.88
C GLY A 128 -13.01 -8.77 11.32
N GLY A 129 -12.06 -9.58 11.77
CA GLY A 129 -11.87 -10.95 11.28
C GLY A 129 -11.51 -11.08 9.80
N GLY A 130 -11.26 -9.99 9.08
CA GLY A 130 -11.17 -9.97 7.62
C GLY A 130 -10.05 -10.81 7.01
N ARG A 131 -10.33 -11.51 5.90
CA ARG A 131 -9.33 -12.29 5.13
C ARG A 131 -8.35 -11.45 4.31
N GLY A 132 -8.55 -10.13 4.22
CA GLY A 132 -7.67 -9.22 3.49
C GLY A 132 -7.92 -7.76 3.88
N CYS A 133 -6.85 -6.98 4.00
CA CYS A 133 -6.88 -5.56 4.37
C CYS A 133 -5.85 -4.77 3.56
N VAL A 134 -6.32 -3.83 2.75
CA VAL A 134 -5.50 -2.86 2.01
C VAL A 134 -5.34 -1.59 2.84
N LEU A 135 -4.09 -1.12 3.01
CA LEU A 135 -3.76 0.16 3.63
C LEU A 135 -2.93 1.02 2.67
N GLY A 136 -3.39 2.25 2.45
CA GLY A 136 -2.60 3.31 1.82
C GLY A 136 -2.18 4.33 2.88
N ALA A 137 -0.88 4.40 3.18
CA ALA A 137 -0.29 5.54 3.87
C ALA A 137 0.34 6.49 2.84
N VAL A 138 0.68 7.69 3.29
CA VAL A 138 1.14 8.77 2.41
C VAL A 138 2.39 8.43 1.61
N LEU A 139 3.33 7.71 2.23
CA LEU A 139 4.62 7.41 1.64
C LEU A 139 4.90 5.92 1.45
N CYS A 140 4.05 5.07 2.02
CA CYS A 140 4.09 3.65 1.74
C CYS A 140 2.67 3.13 1.54
N THR A 141 2.50 2.38 0.47
CA THR A 141 1.28 1.62 0.25
C THR A 141 1.56 0.17 0.57
N VAL A 142 0.84 -0.37 1.56
CA VAL A 142 0.77 -1.81 1.81
C VAL A 142 -0.55 -2.28 1.24
N LEU A 143 -0.50 -2.68 -0.02
CA LEU A 143 -1.64 -3.31 -0.64
C LEU A 143 -1.74 -4.72 -0.07
N GLY A 144 -2.85 -4.89 0.62
CA GLY A 144 -3.11 -5.97 1.53
C GLY A 144 -2.85 -7.35 0.97
N VAL A 145 -2.65 -8.26 1.90
CA VAL A 145 -2.73 -9.69 1.68
C VAL A 145 -4.03 -10.02 0.92
N TRP A 146 -3.93 -10.40 -0.35
CA TRP A 146 -4.96 -11.05 -1.13
C TRP A 146 -4.92 -12.57 -0.84
N LEU A 147 -6.10 -13.12 -0.52
CA LEU A 147 -6.33 -14.55 -0.67
C LEU A 147 -6.93 -14.78 -2.05
N LEU A 148 -6.25 -15.61 -2.86
CA LEU A 148 -6.91 -16.34 -3.96
C LEU A 148 -7.71 -17.51 -3.38
#